data_AF-A0A959T7L8-F1
#
_entry.id   AF-A0A959T7L8-F1
#
_cell.length_a   1.000
_cell.length_b   1.000
_cell.length_c   1.000
_cell.angle_alpha   90.00
_cell.angle_beta   90.00
_cell.angle_gamma   90.00
#
_symmetry.space_group_name_H-M   'P 1'
#
loop_
_entity.id
_entity.type
_entity.pdbx_description
1 polymer ?
#
loop_
_entity_poly.entity_id
_entity_poly.type
_entity_poly.pdbx_seq_one_letter_code
_entity_poly.pdbx_strand_id
1 'polypeptide(L)'
;TVLEHLQAYRGADDGFEFFGGAARLKWAVSTGNTDDSFDWTHGWRGFGQFWVVHQDGTAGDRCMECDNWEIDYMVTPFSDPVVSNFTLVSNGNNDAVRLRHGTRGSLYNGLVAGSGAGDGIEVSDTSSTWMDQGLLLVKNTDVFNFGTNWKNCAPFENDATNGTADPGLNGYVGSAAGGVDPTTLDPWFSAGTFKGAVDGGDDWTAGWTLPL
;
A
#
# COMPACT_ATOMS: atom_id res chain seq x y z
N THR A 1 -2.87 2.29 -19.56
CA THR A 1 -1.84 3.34 -19.46
C THR A 1 -0.75 2.88 -18.53
N VAL A 2 0.51 3.13 -18.85
CA VAL A 2 1.66 2.84 -17.98
C VAL A 2 2.24 4.18 -17.52
N LEU A 3 2.49 4.29 -16.22
CA LEU A 3 3.05 5.45 -15.54
C LEU A 3 4.29 4.98 -14.77
N GLU A 4 5.41 5.70 -14.92
CA GLU A 4 6.68 5.32 -14.28
C GLU A 4 7.43 6.54 -13.78
N HIS A 5 8.13 6.40 -12.65
CA HIS A 5 8.99 7.44 -12.05
C HIS A 5 8.26 8.75 -11.77
N LEU A 6 7.24 8.66 -10.91
CA LEU A 6 6.46 9.82 -10.49
C LEU A 6 6.66 10.09 -9.01
N GLN A 7 6.73 11.37 -8.64
CA GLN A 7 6.73 11.81 -7.25
C GLN A 7 5.60 12.80 -7.00
N ALA A 8 4.81 12.54 -5.96
CA ALA A 8 3.95 13.52 -5.31
C ALA A 8 4.66 14.04 -4.05
N TYR A 9 4.85 15.35 -3.96
CA TYR A 9 5.70 15.97 -2.94
C TYR A 9 4.98 17.12 -2.24
N ARG A 10 4.65 16.92 -0.96
CA ARG A 10 4.09 17.94 -0.06
C ARG A 10 2.83 18.64 -0.61
N GLY A 11 1.96 17.86 -1.24
CA GLY A 11 0.63 18.26 -1.68
C GLY A 11 -0.34 18.45 -0.52
N ALA A 12 -1.40 19.24 -0.74
CA ALA A 12 -2.45 19.49 0.25
C ALA A 12 -3.58 18.45 0.23
N ASP A 13 -3.49 17.50 -0.70
CA ASP A 13 -4.49 16.52 -1.10
C ASP A 13 -3.74 15.21 -1.35
N ASP A 14 -4.43 14.22 -1.92
CA ASP A 14 -3.86 12.90 -2.16
C ASP A 14 -2.61 12.93 -3.04
N GLY A 15 -1.69 12.00 -2.78
CA GLY A 15 -0.48 11.84 -3.59
C GLY A 15 -0.77 11.30 -4.98
N PHE A 16 -1.44 10.15 -5.03
CA PHE A 16 -1.90 9.50 -6.25
C PHE A 16 -3.29 8.93 -6.02
N GLU A 17 -4.28 9.42 -6.77
CA GLU A 17 -5.66 8.95 -6.66
C GLU A 17 -6.14 8.33 -7.98
N PHE A 18 -6.71 7.14 -7.92
CA PHE A 18 -7.23 6.41 -9.08
C PHE A 18 -8.75 6.32 -9.08
N PHE A 19 -9.39 7.03 -10.00
CA PHE A 19 -10.82 6.91 -10.29
C PHE A 19 -11.08 5.91 -11.42
N GLY A 20 -11.20 4.63 -11.07
CA GLY A 20 -11.51 3.59 -12.04
C GLY A 20 -10.42 3.32 -13.08
N GLY A 21 -10.77 2.53 -14.10
CA GLY A 21 -9.87 2.20 -15.21
C GLY A 21 -8.79 1.17 -14.83
N ALA A 22 -7.70 1.17 -15.57
CA ALA A 22 -6.63 0.17 -15.45
C ALA A 22 -5.23 0.80 -15.65
N ALA A 23 -5.01 1.97 -15.06
CA ALA A 23 -3.68 2.58 -15.01
C ALA A 23 -2.72 1.65 -14.27
N ARG A 24 -1.48 1.54 -14.76
CA ARG A 24 -0.44 0.74 -14.13
C ARG A 24 0.72 1.64 -13.74
N LEU A 25 1.05 1.71 -12.46
CA LEU A 25 2.02 2.66 -11.92
C LEU A 25 3.19 1.92 -11.27
N LYS A 26 4.40 2.13 -11.78
CA LYS A 26 5.65 1.58 -11.23
C LYS A 26 6.58 2.71 -10.79
N TRP A 27 7.36 2.51 -9.73
CA TRP A 27 8.34 3.50 -9.25
C TRP A 27 7.68 4.83 -8.87
N ALA A 28 6.85 4.80 -7.83
CA ALA A 28 6.07 5.95 -7.37
C ALA A 28 6.42 6.33 -5.94
N VAL A 29 6.58 7.63 -5.70
CA VAL A 29 6.99 8.17 -4.40
C VAL A 29 5.98 9.22 -3.94
N SER A 30 5.36 9.02 -2.80
CA SER A 30 4.47 9.99 -2.15
C SER A 30 5.09 10.40 -0.82
N THR A 31 5.44 11.68 -0.68
CA THR A 31 6.17 12.17 0.51
C THR A 31 5.59 13.48 1.02
N GLY A 32 5.22 13.49 2.30
CA GLY A 32 4.78 14.69 3.02
C GLY A 32 3.45 15.30 2.56
N ASN A 33 2.62 14.56 1.81
CA ASN A 33 1.26 15.00 1.48
C ASN A 33 0.41 15.08 2.75
N THR A 34 -0.55 16.01 2.78
CA THR A 34 -1.36 16.25 3.99
C THR A 34 -2.61 15.40 4.08
N ASP A 35 -2.99 14.73 2.99
CA ASP A 35 -4.09 13.76 2.93
C ASP A 35 -3.55 12.34 2.66
N ASP A 36 -4.31 11.47 1.98
CA ASP A 36 -3.89 10.10 1.69
C ASP A 36 -2.73 10.04 0.70
N SER A 37 -1.84 9.07 0.84
CA SER A 37 -0.68 8.99 -0.07
C SER A 37 -1.00 8.28 -1.38
N PHE A 38 -1.70 7.15 -1.32
CA PHE A 38 -2.28 6.47 -2.46
C PHE A 38 -3.75 6.20 -2.18
N ASP A 39 -4.62 6.66 -3.05
CA ASP A 39 -6.05 6.40 -3.00
C ASP A 39 -6.50 5.63 -4.25
N TRP A 40 -7.46 4.73 -4.10
CA TRP A 40 -8.28 4.33 -5.23
C TRP A 40 -9.75 4.17 -4.91
N THR A 41 -10.54 4.38 -5.97
CA THR A 41 -11.99 4.26 -5.96
C THR A 41 -12.51 4.01 -7.38
N HIS A 42 -13.84 4.01 -7.53
CA HIS A 42 -14.61 3.91 -8.77
C HIS A 42 -14.21 2.76 -9.71
N GLY A 43 -13.82 1.61 -9.16
CA GLY A 43 -13.58 0.41 -9.95
C GLY A 43 -12.19 0.30 -10.54
N TRP A 44 -11.15 0.81 -9.86
CA TRP A 44 -9.78 0.72 -10.38
C TRP A 44 -9.28 -0.72 -10.40
N ARG A 45 -8.84 -1.19 -11.57
CA ARG A 45 -8.36 -2.55 -11.85
C ARG A 45 -6.97 -2.49 -12.47
N GLY A 46 -6.08 -1.75 -11.84
CA GLY A 46 -4.71 -1.50 -12.28
C GLY A 46 -3.68 -2.37 -11.59
N PHE A 47 -2.42 -2.07 -11.88
CA PHE A 47 -1.27 -2.67 -11.22
C PHE A 47 -0.37 -1.60 -10.59
N GLY A 48 0.16 -1.87 -9.40
CA GLY A 48 1.09 -1.00 -8.69
C GLY A 48 2.37 -1.74 -8.32
N GLN A 49 3.56 -1.15 -8.55
CA GLN A 49 4.80 -1.74 -8.04
C GLN A 49 5.86 -0.73 -7.63
N PHE A 50 6.59 -1.03 -6.55
CA PHE A 50 7.63 -0.16 -5.99
C PHE A 50 7.05 1.19 -5.59
N TRP A 51 6.02 1.15 -4.74
CA TRP A 51 5.36 2.33 -4.18
C TRP A 51 5.98 2.69 -2.84
N VAL A 52 6.36 3.95 -2.68
CA VAL A 52 6.96 4.50 -1.48
C VAL A 52 6.04 5.55 -0.89
N VAL A 53 5.78 5.43 0.41
CA VAL A 53 5.17 6.48 1.22
C VAL A 53 6.09 6.86 2.36
N HIS A 54 6.25 8.17 2.57
CA HIS A 54 6.77 8.70 3.82
C HIS A 54 5.97 9.93 4.23
N GLN A 55 5.09 9.75 5.22
CA GLN A 55 4.31 10.85 5.78
C GLN A 55 5.20 11.77 6.61
N ASP A 56 4.80 13.04 6.74
CA ASP A 56 5.44 13.96 7.67
C ASP A 56 4.90 13.69 9.09
N GLY A 57 5.70 13.90 10.14
CA GLY A 57 5.32 13.52 11.50
C GLY A 57 4.07 14.23 12.04
N THR A 58 3.68 15.35 11.41
CA THR A 58 2.55 16.20 11.83
C THR A 58 1.45 16.33 10.78
N ALA A 59 1.58 15.70 9.61
CA ALA A 59 0.64 15.86 8.49
C ALA A 59 0.50 14.57 7.67
N GLY A 60 -0.63 14.43 7.00
CA GLY A 60 -1.04 13.21 6.29
C GLY A 60 -2.22 12.54 6.99
N ASP A 61 -3.03 11.82 6.21
CA ASP A 61 -4.06 10.91 6.74
C ASP A 61 -3.56 9.46 6.69
N ARG A 62 -3.90 8.69 5.65
CA ARG A 62 -3.47 7.29 5.47
C ARG A 62 -2.33 7.18 4.48
N CYS A 63 -1.56 6.10 4.56
CA CYS A 63 -0.62 5.77 3.49
C CYS A 63 -1.37 5.21 2.28
N MET A 64 -2.42 4.43 2.52
CA MET A 64 -3.30 3.92 1.47
C MET A 64 -4.77 3.96 1.91
N GLU A 65 -5.61 4.64 1.13
CA GLU A 65 -7.06 4.57 1.21
C GLU A 65 -7.61 3.81 0.00
N CYS A 66 -8.48 2.84 0.26
CA CYS A 66 -8.76 1.80 -0.71
C CYS A 66 -10.25 1.47 -0.71
N ASP A 67 -10.96 2.05 -1.66
CA ASP A 67 -12.41 2.01 -1.76
C ASP A 67 -12.86 1.32 -3.05
N ASN A 68 -14.12 0.88 -3.10
CA ASN A 68 -14.80 0.64 -4.38
C ASN A 68 -15.58 1.89 -4.80
N TRP A 69 -16.75 2.14 -4.23
CA TRP A 69 -17.44 3.42 -4.38
C TRP A 69 -18.17 3.74 -3.09
N GLU A 70 -17.87 4.87 -2.46
CA GLU A 70 -18.35 5.26 -1.13
C GLU A 70 -19.89 5.34 -1.00
N ILE A 71 -20.63 5.49 -2.10
CA ILE A 71 -22.10 5.59 -2.08
C ILE A 71 -22.76 4.21 -2.20
N ASP A 72 -22.22 3.34 -3.05
CA ASP A 72 -22.72 1.98 -3.26
C ASP A 72 -21.54 1.02 -3.46
N TYR A 73 -21.20 0.34 -2.36
CA TYR A 73 -20.07 -0.58 -2.23
C TYR A 73 -20.13 -1.75 -3.22
N MET A 74 -21.29 -2.01 -3.83
CA MET A 74 -21.52 -3.13 -4.74
C MET A 74 -21.45 -2.75 -6.22
N VAL A 75 -21.11 -1.50 -6.56
CA VAL A 75 -21.01 -1.07 -7.96
C VAL A 75 -19.92 -1.81 -8.71
N THR A 76 -20.28 -2.30 -9.90
CA THR A 76 -19.36 -2.95 -10.83
C THR A 76 -18.92 -1.99 -11.93
N PRO A 77 -17.66 -2.09 -12.42
CA PRO A 77 -16.63 -3.01 -11.95
C PRO A 77 -16.14 -2.67 -10.54
N PHE A 78 -15.87 -3.69 -9.72
CA PHE A 78 -15.25 -3.49 -8.40
C PHE A 78 -13.81 -2.98 -8.56
N SER A 79 -13.38 -2.10 -7.65
CA SER A 79 -11.95 -1.84 -7.42
C SER A 79 -11.31 -3.15 -7.02
N ASP A 80 -10.34 -3.59 -7.81
CA ASP A 80 -9.73 -4.91 -7.73
C ASP A 80 -8.29 -4.86 -8.28
N PRO A 81 -7.42 -3.96 -7.75
CA PRO A 81 -6.06 -3.82 -8.23
C PRO A 81 -5.13 -4.90 -7.66
N VAL A 82 -3.97 -5.07 -8.30
CA VAL A 82 -2.86 -5.84 -7.73
C VAL A 82 -1.68 -4.90 -7.49
N VAL A 83 -1.27 -4.75 -6.23
CA VAL A 83 -0.11 -3.94 -5.85
C VAL A 83 0.94 -4.85 -5.21
N SER A 84 2.18 -4.75 -5.65
CA SER A 84 3.29 -5.55 -5.10
C SER A 84 4.49 -4.66 -4.80
N ASN A 85 5.31 -5.01 -3.80
CA ASN A 85 6.51 -4.25 -3.42
C ASN A 85 6.18 -2.81 -3.07
N PHE A 86 5.75 -2.59 -1.84
CA PHE A 86 5.47 -1.25 -1.31
C PHE A 86 6.13 -1.05 0.05
N THR A 87 6.60 0.16 0.33
CA THR A 87 7.11 0.57 1.64
C THR A 87 6.33 1.78 2.11
N LEU A 88 5.65 1.66 3.24
CA LEU A 88 4.84 2.72 3.84
C LEU A 88 5.44 3.11 5.19
N VAL A 89 5.88 4.35 5.31
CA VAL A 89 6.29 4.96 6.57
C VAL A 89 5.20 5.93 6.99
N SER A 90 4.37 5.48 7.94
CA SER A 90 3.22 6.22 8.45
C SER A 90 3.58 7.03 9.69
N ASN A 91 2.97 8.21 9.83
CA ASN A 91 3.06 8.99 11.06
C ASN A 91 2.31 8.33 12.25
N GLY A 92 1.44 7.35 11.97
CA GLY A 92 0.69 6.58 12.97
C GLY A 92 -0.45 7.33 13.66
N ASN A 93 -0.91 8.45 13.10
CA ASN A 93 -2.05 9.21 13.62
C ASN A 93 -3.41 8.61 13.24
N ASN A 94 -3.48 7.92 12.09
CA ASN A 94 -4.64 7.17 11.60
C ASN A 94 -4.17 5.80 11.10
N ASP A 95 -5.08 5.04 10.48
CA ASP A 95 -4.75 3.76 9.85
C ASP A 95 -3.73 3.94 8.73
N ALA A 96 -2.65 3.14 8.68
CA ALA A 96 -1.72 3.24 7.56
C ALA A 96 -2.35 2.74 6.25
N VAL A 97 -3.10 1.65 6.30
CA VAL A 97 -3.86 1.11 5.14
C VAL A 97 -5.31 0.89 5.54
N ARG A 98 -6.24 1.50 4.81
CA ARG A 98 -7.68 1.31 5.00
C ARG A 98 -8.32 0.65 3.79
N LEU A 99 -8.80 -0.59 3.96
CA LEU A 99 -9.47 -1.37 2.92
C LEU A 99 -10.97 -1.44 3.21
N ARG A 100 -11.78 -0.65 2.50
CA ARG A 100 -13.20 -0.46 2.86
C ARG A 100 -14.09 -0.23 1.64
N HIS A 101 -15.36 0.08 1.91
CA HIS A 101 -16.36 0.46 0.90
C HIS A 101 -16.51 -0.52 -0.28
N GLY A 102 -16.26 -1.81 -0.05
CA GLY A 102 -16.42 -2.87 -1.05
C GLY A 102 -15.22 -3.09 -1.97
N THR A 103 -14.06 -2.49 -1.67
CA THR A 103 -12.81 -2.75 -2.39
C THR A 103 -12.43 -4.23 -2.31
N ARG A 104 -12.02 -4.78 -3.45
CA ARG A 104 -11.31 -6.06 -3.55
C ARG A 104 -9.82 -5.75 -3.74
N GLY A 105 -9.06 -6.70 -4.26
CA GLY A 105 -7.70 -6.48 -4.71
C GLY A 105 -6.70 -7.31 -3.93
N SER A 106 -5.43 -7.16 -4.27
CA SER A 106 -4.37 -7.97 -3.68
C SER A 106 -3.11 -7.15 -3.47
N LEU A 107 -2.67 -7.10 -2.22
CA LEU A 107 -1.43 -6.46 -1.79
C LEU A 107 -0.39 -7.53 -1.46
N TYR A 108 0.79 -7.42 -2.06
CA TYR A 108 1.90 -8.36 -1.88
C TYR A 108 3.20 -7.63 -1.53
N ASN A 109 4.10 -8.31 -0.82
CA ASN A 109 5.48 -7.88 -0.62
C ASN A 109 5.59 -6.49 0.04
N GLY A 110 4.75 -6.22 1.05
CA GLY A 110 4.69 -4.92 1.72
C GLY A 110 5.60 -4.79 2.94
N LEU A 111 6.04 -3.57 3.20
CA LEU A 111 6.55 -3.13 4.51
C LEU A 111 5.71 -1.95 4.97
N VAL A 112 5.08 -2.06 6.13
CA VAL A 112 4.24 -1.01 6.72
C VAL A 112 4.77 -0.70 8.11
N ALA A 113 5.39 0.46 8.28
CA ALA A 113 6.02 0.89 9.52
C ALA A 113 5.32 2.13 10.06
N GLY A 114 4.87 2.07 11.31
CA GLY A 114 4.21 3.17 12.02
C GLY A 114 5.05 3.76 13.15
N SER A 115 4.57 4.86 13.71
CA SER A 115 5.15 5.52 14.87
C SER A 115 4.14 5.97 15.92
N GLY A 116 2.89 5.47 15.86
CA GLY A 116 1.78 6.04 16.61
C GLY A 116 0.71 5.02 17.01
N ALA A 117 -0.41 5.55 17.53
CA ALA A 117 -1.49 4.76 18.13
C ALA A 117 -2.59 4.34 17.13
N GLY A 118 -2.53 4.81 15.88
CA GLY A 118 -3.40 4.35 14.79
C GLY A 118 -3.19 2.87 14.47
N ASP A 119 -4.01 2.32 13.55
CA ASP A 119 -3.94 0.93 13.16
C ASP A 119 -3.02 0.74 11.92
N GLY A 120 -2.43 -0.45 11.75
CA GLY A 120 -1.53 -0.71 10.63
C GLY A 120 -2.30 -0.97 9.34
N ILE A 121 -3.04 -2.08 9.31
CA ILE A 121 -3.99 -2.40 8.24
C ILE A 121 -5.36 -2.65 8.86
N GLU A 122 -6.36 -1.85 8.45
CA GLU A 122 -7.76 -2.08 8.81
C GLU A 122 -8.61 -2.47 7.61
N VAL A 123 -9.48 -3.46 7.80
CA VAL A 123 -10.55 -3.83 6.86
C VAL A 123 -11.91 -3.48 7.46
N SER A 124 -12.79 -2.84 6.68
CA SER A 124 -14.18 -2.58 7.09
C SER A 124 -15.20 -2.77 5.98
N ASP A 125 -16.48 -2.61 6.34
CA ASP A 125 -17.63 -2.65 5.44
C ASP A 125 -17.69 -3.92 4.59
N THR A 126 -18.22 -3.84 3.38
CA THR A 126 -18.34 -4.96 2.44
C THR A 126 -16.98 -5.58 2.08
N SER A 127 -15.87 -4.86 2.25
CA SER A 127 -14.52 -5.38 2.00
C SER A 127 -14.16 -6.54 2.95
N SER A 128 -14.73 -6.57 4.15
CA SER A 128 -14.60 -7.72 5.08
C SER A 128 -15.15 -9.02 4.48
N THR A 129 -16.25 -8.94 3.73
CA THR A 129 -16.84 -10.10 3.03
C THR A 129 -15.92 -10.57 1.89
N TRP A 130 -15.27 -9.66 1.19
CA TRP A 130 -14.32 -10.00 0.13
C TRP A 130 -13.04 -10.62 0.68
N MET A 131 -12.58 -10.16 1.84
CA MET A 131 -11.48 -10.79 2.57
C MET A 131 -11.81 -12.24 2.92
N ASP A 132 -12.97 -12.50 3.52
CA ASP A 132 -13.39 -13.85 3.92
C ASP A 132 -13.56 -14.80 2.72
N GLN A 133 -13.89 -14.25 1.54
CA GLN A 133 -14.02 -15.01 0.29
C GLN A 133 -12.70 -15.15 -0.50
N GLY A 134 -11.60 -14.56 0.00
CA GLY A 134 -10.30 -14.57 -0.70
C GLY A 134 -10.23 -13.68 -1.94
N LEU A 135 -11.13 -12.70 -2.05
CA LEU A 135 -11.17 -11.69 -3.12
C LEU A 135 -10.46 -10.38 -2.72
N LEU A 136 -10.18 -10.19 -1.43
CA LEU A 136 -9.31 -9.16 -0.91
C LEU A 136 -8.16 -9.86 -0.15
N LEU A 137 -6.92 -9.60 -0.53
CA LEU A 137 -5.75 -10.32 -0.01
C LEU A 137 -4.63 -9.37 0.41
N VAL A 138 -4.01 -9.65 1.54
CA VAL A 138 -2.71 -9.09 1.94
C VAL A 138 -1.77 -10.25 2.26
N LYS A 139 -0.65 -10.36 1.55
CA LYS A 139 0.33 -11.44 1.72
C LYS A 139 1.76 -10.93 1.67
N ASN A 140 2.69 -11.70 2.23
CA ASN A 140 4.11 -11.38 2.26
C ASN A 140 4.37 -9.96 2.79
N THR A 141 3.64 -9.53 3.82
CA THR A 141 3.66 -8.13 4.30
C THR A 141 3.98 -8.06 5.79
N ASP A 142 4.93 -7.21 6.16
CA ASP A 142 5.25 -6.93 7.57
C ASP A 142 4.61 -5.61 8.00
N VAL A 143 3.87 -5.63 9.11
CA VAL A 143 3.18 -4.47 9.69
C VAL A 143 3.67 -4.25 11.12
N PHE A 144 4.33 -3.12 11.36
CA PHE A 144 5.12 -2.90 12.57
C PHE A 144 4.82 -1.56 13.23
N ASN A 145 4.78 -1.58 14.57
CA ASN A 145 4.77 -0.40 15.45
C ASN A 145 3.54 0.51 15.33
N PHE A 146 2.36 -0.10 15.29
CA PHE A 146 1.05 0.55 15.40
C PHE A 146 0.36 0.22 16.73
N GLY A 147 -0.68 0.97 17.08
CA GLY A 147 -1.55 0.65 18.22
C GLY A 147 -2.20 -0.73 18.06
N THR A 148 -2.69 -1.01 16.85
CA THR A 148 -3.05 -2.36 16.39
C THR A 148 -2.45 -2.59 15.01
N ASN A 149 -1.46 -3.49 14.86
CA ASN A 149 -0.89 -3.77 13.54
C ASN A 149 -1.93 -4.31 12.55
N TRP A 150 -2.81 -5.19 13.02
CA TRP A 150 -3.82 -5.86 12.20
C TRP A 150 -5.21 -5.66 12.81
N LYS A 151 -6.01 -4.77 12.22
CA LYS A 151 -7.33 -4.41 12.72
C LYS A 151 -8.43 -5.00 11.85
N ASN A 152 -9.37 -5.73 12.47
CA ASN A 152 -10.53 -6.31 11.78
C ASN A 152 -10.17 -7.19 10.56
N CYS A 153 -8.94 -7.73 10.52
CA CYS A 153 -8.37 -8.43 9.37
C CYS A 153 -7.67 -9.73 9.78
N ALA A 154 -8.30 -10.51 10.66
CA ALA A 154 -7.75 -11.77 11.17
C ALA A 154 -7.25 -12.75 10.09
N PRO A 155 -7.89 -12.89 8.90
CA PRO A 155 -7.32 -13.67 7.81
C PRO A 155 -5.93 -13.22 7.34
N PHE A 156 -5.63 -11.91 7.38
CA PHE A 156 -4.31 -11.38 7.03
C PHE A 156 -3.32 -11.55 8.18
N GLU A 157 -3.74 -11.26 9.41
CA GLU A 157 -2.93 -11.44 10.61
C GLU A 157 -2.45 -12.90 10.78
N ASN A 158 -3.32 -13.86 10.44
CA ASN A 158 -3.03 -15.30 10.57
C ASN A 158 -2.39 -15.92 9.32
N ASP A 159 -2.18 -15.16 8.22
CA ASP A 159 -1.45 -15.67 7.07
C ASP A 159 0.05 -15.79 7.43
N ALA A 160 0.60 -16.99 7.29
CA ALA A 160 1.98 -17.30 7.70
C ALA A 160 3.07 -16.53 6.91
N THR A 161 2.71 -15.87 5.81
CA THR A 161 3.64 -15.02 5.05
C THR A 161 3.70 -13.58 5.56
N ASN A 162 2.73 -13.16 6.38
CA ASN A 162 2.69 -11.85 7.01
C ASN A 162 3.39 -11.86 8.37
N GLY A 163 3.75 -10.68 8.85
CA GLY A 163 4.50 -10.55 10.09
C GLY A 163 4.38 -9.19 10.74
N THR A 164 5.04 -9.07 11.89
CA THR A 164 5.11 -7.84 12.70
C THR A 164 6.56 -7.50 13.08
N ALA A 165 7.52 -8.01 12.32
CA ALA A 165 8.93 -7.74 12.53
C ALA A 165 9.26 -6.29 12.14
N ASP A 166 10.18 -5.68 12.88
CA ASP A 166 10.76 -4.40 12.49
C ASP A 166 11.49 -4.55 11.14
N PRO A 167 11.08 -3.80 10.10
CA PRO A 167 11.73 -3.88 8.80
C PRO A 167 13.12 -3.25 8.74
N GLY A 168 13.57 -2.52 9.78
CA GLY A 168 14.91 -1.93 9.83
C GLY A 168 15.13 -0.82 8.79
N LEU A 169 14.07 -0.09 8.45
CA LEU A 169 14.11 0.97 7.44
C LEU A 169 14.97 2.17 7.88
N ASN A 170 15.68 2.77 6.93
CA ASN A 170 16.29 4.09 7.07
C ASN A 170 15.49 5.09 6.23
N GLY A 171 14.62 5.87 6.86
CA GLY A 171 13.54 6.54 6.15
C GLY A 171 12.61 5.49 5.54
N TYR A 172 12.45 5.48 4.21
CA TYR A 172 11.73 4.43 3.48
C TYR A 172 12.65 3.40 2.81
N VAL A 173 13.98 3.54 2.95
CA VAL A 173 14.95 2.66 2.29
C VAL A 173 15.21 1.42 3.14
N GLY A 174 15.02 0.24 2.54
CA GLY A 174 15.21 -1.07 3.17
C GLY A 174 14.27 -2.13 2.61
N SER A 175 14.70 -3.39 2.71
CA SER A 175 13.96 -4.55 2.22
C SER A 175 14.00 -5.69 3.24
N ALA A 176 13.02 -6.60 3.17
CA ALA A 176 12.99 -7.82 3.97
C ALA A 176 12.89 -9.06 3.08
N ALA A 177 13.40 -10.20 3.56
CA ALA A 177 13.31 -11.46 2.84
C ALA A 177 11.88 -12.04 2.82
N GLY A 178 11.64 -13.01 1.94
CA GLY A 178 10.39 -13.79 1.93
C GLY A 178 9.26 -13.19 1.10
N GLY A 179 9.58 -12.37 0.10
CA GLY A 179 8.60 -11.93 -0.91
C GLY A 179 8.30 -13.02 -1.94
N VAL A 180 7.10 -12.97 -2.52
CA VAL A 180 6.75 -13.77 -3.71
C VAL A 180 7.29 -13.09 -4.97
N ASP A 181 7.73 -13.84 -5.98
CA ASP A 181 8.10 -13.25 -7.27
C ASP A 181 6.83 -12.70 -7.97
N PRO A 182 6.67 -11.37 -8.12
CA PRO A 182 5.44 -10.78 -8.66
C PRO A 182 5.21 -11.09 -10.14
N THR A 183 6.24 -11.55 -10.88
CA THR A 183 6.07 -12.00 -12.28
C THR A 183 5.16 -13.22 -12.39
N THR A 184 4.96 -13.94 -11.29
CA THR A 184 4.00 -15.06 -11.18
C THR A 184 2.55 -14.58 -11.04
N LEU A 185 2.32 -13.32 -10.64
CA LEU A 185 1.01 -12.69 -10.57
C LEU A 185 0.59 -12.16 -11.94
N ASP A 186 1.48 -11.40 -12.59
CA ASP A 186 1.34 -10.90 -13.96
C ASP A 186 2.72 -10.55 -14.55
N PRO A 187 2.99 -10.80 -15.85
CA PRO A 187 4.27 -10.45 -16.48
C PRO A 187 4.61 -8.96 -16.55
N TRP A 188 3.67 -8.05 -16.23
CA TRP A 188 3.94 -6.61 -16.14
C TRP A 188 4.84 -6.24 -14.96
N PHE A 189 4.82 -7.03 -13.88
CA PHE A 189 5.65 -6.79 -12.72
C PHE A 189 7.13 -7.11 -13.01
N SER A 190 8.02 -6.41 -12.33
CA SER A 190 9.43 -6.76 -12.28
C SER A 190 9.65 -7.88 -11.25
N ALA A 191 10.62 -8.75 -11.50
CA ALA A 191 10.98 -9.82 -10.57
C ALA A 191 11.59 -9.27 -9.27
N GLY A 192 11.34 -9.97 -8.16
CA GLY A 192 11.93 -9.66 -6.86
C GLY A 192 11.30 -10.50 -5.75
N THR A 193 12.09 -11.30 -5.05
CA THR A 193 11.61 -12.18 -3.95
C THR A 193 11.81 -11.55 -2.57
N PHE A 194 11.56 -10.25 -2.48
CA PHE A 194 11.72 -9.45 -1.26
C PHE A 194 10.46 -8.62 -0.99
N LYS A 195 10.30 -8.21 0.27
CA LYS A 195 9.28 -7.26 0.71
C LYS A 195 9.87 -5.86 0.73
N GLY A 196 9.02 -4.86 0.46
CA GLY A 196 9.41 -3.46 0.39
C GLY A 196 9.62 -2.98 -1.03
N ALA A 197 9.73 -1.66 -1.18
CA ALA A 197 9.87 -0.97 -2.44
C ALA A 197 11.31 -0.61 -2.81
N VAL A 198 12.18 -0.31 -1.85
CA VAL A 198 13.53 0.23 -2.09
C VAL A 198 14.57 -0.62 -1.38
N ASP A 199 15.38 -1.36 -2.13
CA ASP A 199 16.46 -2.14 -1.55
C ASP A 199 17.62 -1.23 -1.11
N GLY A 200 18.22 -1.49 0.04
CA GLY A 200 19.33 -0.66 0.56
C GLY A 200 20.60 -0.71 -0.29
N GLY A 201 20.76 -1.73 -1.14
CA GLY A 201 21.86 -1.85 -2.10
C GLY A 201 21.55 -1.28 -3.48
N ASP A 202 20.28 -0.97 -3.78
CA ASP A 202 19.82 -0.48 -5.08
C ASP A 202 18.65 0.51 -4.90
N ASP A 203 19.01 1.72 -4.47
CA ASP A 203 18.06 2.82 -4.27
C ASP A 203 17.70 3.51 -5.59
N TRP A 204 16.64 3.01 -6.24
CA TRP A 204 16.08 3.59 -7.47
C TRP A 204 15.46 4.98 -7.29
N THR A 205 15.27 5.46 -6.05
CA THR A 205 14.73 6.80 -5.79
C THR A 205 15.81 7.88 -5.91
N ALA A 206 17.09 7.48 -5.89
CA ALA A 206 18.22 8.38 -5.89
C ALA A 206 18.35 9.18 -7.21
N GLY A 207 18.66 10.48 -7.09
CA GLY A 207 19.05 11.33 -8.22
C GLY A 207 17.90 12.00 -8.97
N TRP A 208 16.65 11.70 -8.66
CA TRP A 208 15.48 12.35 -9.29
C TRP A 208 14.37 12.74 -8.32
N THR A 209 14.30 12.13 -7.14
CA THR A 209 13.34 12.51 -6.10
C THR A 209 13.81 13.73 -5.31
N LEU A 210 12.85 14.52 -4.82
CA LEU A 210 13.07 15.53 -3.80
C LEU A 210 13.32 14.87 -2.44
N PRO A 211 14.20 15.45 -1.60
CA PRO A 211 14.52 14.90 -0.29
C PRO A 211 13.32 14.95 0.67
N LEU A 212 13.34 14.09 1.70
CA LEU A 212 12.38 14.10 2.81
C LEU A 212 12.35 15.46 3.54
#